data_AF-A0A353SBH4-F1
#
_entry.id   AF-A0A353SBH4-F1
#
_cell.length_a   1.000
_cell.length_b   1.000
_cell.length_c   1.000
_cell.angle_alpha   90.00
_cell.angle_beta   90.00
_cell.angle_gamma   90.00
#
_symmetry.space_group_name_H-M   'P 1'
#
loop_
_entity.id
_entity.type
_entity.pdbx_description
1 polymer ?
#
loop_
_entity_poly.entity_id
_entity_poly.type
_entity_poly.pdbx_seq_one_letter_code
_entity_poly.pdbx_strand_id
1 'polypeptide(L)'
;MAETTIVTSSPLGQHLDKIAEAQQVSYLVFNKKKIELVAKISIGRESDNDIVIDSKLASRHHCIIQKIRDAYFLKDENSTNGTYINGRRIPSDKYVRLNVGDKVTVGSSNIVMA
;
A
#
# COMPACT_ATOMS: atom_id res chain seq x y z
N MET A 1 24.50 31.59 6.68
CA MET A 1 24.47 30.15 6.98
C MET A 1 23.49 29.55 6.02
N ALA A 2 24.00 28.99 4.93
CA ALA A 2 23.25 28.59 3.76
C ALA A 2 23.35 27.08 3.61
N GLU A 3 22.25 26.43 3.25
CA GLU A 3 22.30 25.39 2.22
C GLU A 3 21.15 25.62 1.23
N THR A 4 21.58 26.01 0.03
CA THR A 4 20.81 26.31 -1.15
C THR A 4 20.40 25.00 -1.82
N THR A 5 19.10 24.73 -1.96
CA THR A 5 18.66 23.69 -2.90
C THR A 5 18.65 24.28 -4.32
N ILE A 6 19.79 24.15 -5.00
CA ILE A 6 19.89 24.39 -6.44
C ILE A 6 19.33 23.14 -7.13
N VAL A 7 18.15 23.22 -7.71
CA VAL A 7 17.80 22.35 -8.85
C VAL A 7 17.71 23.27 -10.06
N THR A 8 18.85 23.35 -10.73
CA THR A 8 19.11 24.08 -11.96
C THR A 8 18.16 23.62 -13.06
N SER A 9 17.67 24.59 -13.81
CA SER A 9 16.98 24.49 -15.10
C SER A 9 17.83 23.75 -16.14
N SER A 10 17.84 22.42 -16.10
CA SER A 10 18.55 21.57 -17.06
C SER A 10 17.56 20.90 -18.02
N PRO A 11 17.76 21.00 -19.35
CA PRO A 11 16.94 20.32 -20.34
C PRO A 11 17.11 18.78 -20.32
N LEU A 12 18.03 18.24 -19.51
CA LEU A 12 18.15 16.80 -19.27
C LEU A 12 17.06 16.26 -18.30
N GLY A 13 16.46 17.15 -17.50
CA GLY A 13 15.36 16.79 -16.59
C GLY A 13 14.09 16.34 -17.31
N GLN A 14 13.90 16.73 -18.57
CA GLN A 14 12.74 16.35 -19.37
C GLN A 14 12.79 14.91 -19.92
N HIS A 15 13.91 14.19 -19.74
CA HIS A 15 14.05 12.82 -20.24
C HIS A 15 13.88 11.75 -19.16
N LEU A 16 13.96 12.08 -17.86
CA LEU A 16 13.64 11.12 -16.80
C LEU A 16 12.14 10.89 -16.64
N ASP A 17 11.30 11.87 -17.01
CA ASP A 17 9.84 11.69 -17.01
C ASP A 17 9.38 10.64 -18.04
N LYS A 18 10.13 10.45 -19.14
CA LYS A 18 9.79 9.47 -20.19
C LYS A 18 10.23 8.03 -19.89
N ILE A 19 11.09 7.82 -18.90
CA ILE A 19 11.44 6.46 -18.43
C ILE A 19 10.51 6.04 -17.28
N ALA A 20 9.94 7.01 -16.54
CA ALA A 20 8.93 6.76 -15.51
C ALA A 20 7.55 6.36 -16.09
N GLU A 21 7.33 6.49 -17.40
CA GLU A 21 6.08 6.08 -18.07
C GLU A 21 5.91 4.55 -18.20
N ALA A 22 6.95 3.74 -17.99
CA ALA A 22 6.88 2.29 -18.22
C ALA A 22 6.64 1.44 -16.97
N GLN A 23 6.61 2.02 -15.77
CA GLN A 23 6.24 1.31 -14.55
C GLN A 23 5.32 2.18 -13.70
N GLN A 24 4.02 1.98 -13.84
CA GLN A 24 3.02 2.52 -12.93
C GLN A 24 3.23 1.87 -11.55
N VAL A 25 4.15 2.43 -10.76
CA VAL A 25 4.38 2.02 -9.37
C VAL A 25 3.28 2.61 -8.53
N SER A 26 2.29 1.78 -8.21
CA SER A 26 1.29 2.12 -7.21
C SER A 26 1.92 2.18 -5.83
N TYR A 27 1.37 3.01 -4.95
CA TYR A 27 1.79 3.17 -3.57
C TYR A 27 0.60 3.01 -2.61
N LEU A 28 0.86 2.50 -1.41
CA LEU A 28 -0.09 2.54 -0.32
C LEU A 28 0.10 3.83 0.46
N VAL A 29 -1.00 4.52 0.74
CA VAL A 29 -1.01 5.67 1.65
C VAL A 29 -1.49 5.21 3.02
N PHE A 30 -0.61 5.27 4.01
CA PHE A 30 -0.91 4.99 5.41
C PHE A 30 -0.33 6.08 6.31
N ASN A 31 -1.14 6.67 7.20
CA ASN A 31 -0.72 7.76 8.09
C ASN A 31 0.01 8.93 7.39
N LYS A 32 -0.45 9.33 6.19
CA LYS A 32 0.18 10.36 5.32
C LYS A 32 1.56 9.98 4.74
N LYS A 33 2.05 8.78 5.00
CA LYS A 33 3.27 8.23 4.38
C LYS A 33 2.90 7.42 3.14
N LYS A 34 3.68 7.57 2.07
CA LYS A 34 3.63 6.72 0.87
C LYS A 34 4.56 5.53 1.07
N ILE A 35 4.05 4.33 0.82
CA ILE A 35 4.79 3.07 0.91
C ILE A 35 4.75 2.44 -0.48
N GLU A 36 5.92 2.20 -1.07
CA GLU A 36 6.02 1.57 -2.38
C GLU A 36 5.51 0.13 -2.32
N LEU A 37 4.68 -0.25 -3.29
CA LEU A 37 4.21 -1.63 -3.37
C LEU A 37 5.25 -2.55 -4.01
N VAL A 38 5.99 -3.24 -3.13
CA VAL A 38 6.83 -4.39 -3.48
C VAL A 38 5.98 -5.63 -3.79
N ALA A 39 6.60 -6.73 -4.25
CA ALA A 39 5.90 -7.93 -4.71
C ALA A 39 4.89 -8.50 -3.69
N LYS A 40 5.17 -8.36 -2.38
CA LYS A 40 4.28 -8.75 -1.28
C LYS A 40 4.49 -7.79 -0.11
N ILE A 41 3.40 -7.26 0.43
CA ILE A 41 3.35 -6.43 1.63
C ILE A 41 2.48 -7.13 2.67
N SER A 42 3.01 -7.33 3.88
CA SER A 42 2.25 -7.83 5.03
C SER A 42 1.70 -6.68 5.88
N ILE A 43 0.48 -6.86 6.38
CA ILE A 43 -0.22 -5.87 7.19
C ILE A 43 -0.75 -6.55 8.44
N GLY A 44 -0.44 -5.99 9.60
CA GLY A 44 -0.85 -6.57 10.88
C GLY A 44 -0.36 -5.76 12.07
N ARG A 45 -0.73 -6.18 13.28
CA ARG A 45 -0.34 -5.47 14.51
C ARG A 45 1.08 -5.79 14.98
N GLU A 46 1.63 -6.94 14.60
CA GLU A 46 3.00 -7.30 15.00
C GLU A 46 4.03 -6.49 14.21
N SER A 47 5.18 -6.26 14.82
CA SER A 47 6.26 -5.42 14.29
C SER A 47 7.02 -6.05 13.12
N ASP A 48 6.77 -7.33 12.81
CA ASP A 48 7.37 -8.04 11.69
C ASP A 48 6.59 -7.86 10.37
N ASN A 49 5.46 -7.14 10.41
CA ASN A 49 4.73 -6.76 9.21
C ASN A 49 5.35 -5.52 8.55
N ASP A 50 5.29 -5.43 7.22
CA ASP A 50 5.74 -4.27 6.46
C ASP A 50 4.94 -3.01 6.84
N ILE A 51 3.64 -3.19 7.09
CA ILE A 51 2.75 -2.15 7.62
C ILE A 51 2.23 -2.59 8.98
N VAL A 52 2.75 -1.93 10.01
CA VAL A 52 2.34 -2.15 11.39
C VAL A 52 1.12 -1.28 11.72
N ILE A 53 0.03 -1.96 12.10
CA ILE A 53 -1.23 -1.35 12.52
C ILE A 53 -1.32 -1.36 14.04
N ASP A 54 -1.15 -0.20 14.67
CA ASP A 54 -1.32 -0.05 16.12
C ASP A 54 -2.81 -0.04 16.52
N SER A 55 -3.44 -1.22 16.48
CA SER A 55 -4.84 -1.39 16.85
C SER A 55 -5.10 -2.80 17.36
N LYS A 56 -5.69 -2.92 18.56
CA LYS A 56 -6.13 -4.22 19.11
C LYS A 56 -7.15 -4.94 18.22
N LEU A 57 -7.81 -4.22 17.32
CA LEU A 57 -8.76 -4.78 16.35
C LEU A 57 -8.06 -5.40 15.13
N ALA A 58 -6.75 -5.19 14.97
CA ALA A 58 -5.96 -5.86 13.95
C ALA A 58 -5.32 -7.14 14.52
N SER A 59 -5.49 -8.25 13.78
CA SER A 59 -4.73 -9.48 14.01
C SER A 59 -3.22 -9.26 13.85
N ARG A 60 -2.44 -10.15 14.47
CA ARG A 60 -0.96 -10.13 14.43
C ARG A 60 -0.45 -10.11 12.99
N HIS A 61 -0.93 -11.04 12.18
CA HIS A 61 -0.86 -11.00 10.71
C HIS A 61 -2.31 -10.95 10.24
N HIS A 62 -2.71 -9.84 9.63
CA HIS A 62 -4.12 -9.59 9.33
C HIS A 62 -4.44 -9.87 7.87
N CYS A 63 -3.68 -9.26 6.98
CA CYS A 63 -3.83 -9.43 5.55
C CYS A 63 -2.51 -9.18 4.83
N ILE A 64 -2.46 -9.62 3.59
CA ILE A 64 -1.33 -9.37 2.70
C ILE A 64 -1.84 -8.71 1.43
N ILE A 65 -1.04 -7.83 0.86
CA ILE A 65 -1.23 -7.31 -0.48
C ILE A 65 -0.11 -7.89 -1.34
N GLN A 66 -0.48 -8.53 -2.44
CA GLN A 66 0.45 -9.18 -3.35
C GLN A 66 0.29 -8.61 -4.74
N LYS A 67 1.41 -8.25 -5.36
CA LYS A 67 1.45 -7.86 -6.77
C LYS A 67 1.61 -9.12 -7.62
N ILE A 68 0.63 -9.38 -8.47
CA ILE A 68 0.65 -10.49 -9.43
C ILE A 68 0.61 -9.87 -10.82
N ARG A 69 1.76 -9.91 -11.52
CA ARG A 69 1.98 -9.21 -12.79
C ARG A 69 1.75 -7.70 -12.61
N ASP A 70 0.73 -7.16 -13.28
CA ASP A 70 0.38 -5.73 -13.27
C ASP A 70 -0.85 -5.43 -12.39
N ALA A 71 -1.31 -6.40 -11.59
CA ALA A 71 -2.47 -6.25 -10.72
C ALA A 71 -2.12 -6.51 -9.26
N TYR A 72 -2.80 -5.79 -8.37
CA TYR A 72 -2.70 -5.95 -6.93
C TYR A 72 -3.86 -6.76 -6.41
N PHE A 73 -3.56 -7.66 -5.49
CA PHE A 73 -4.55 -8.50 -4.84
C PHE A 73 -4.36 -8.42 -3.34
N LEU A 74 -5.45 -8.26 -2.61
CA LEU A 74 -5.49 -8.32 -1.17
C LEU A 74 -6.03 -9.70 -0.76
N LYS A 75 -5.38 -10.33 0.20
CA LYS A 75 -5.84 -11.56 0.84
C LYS A 75 -5.90 -11.36 2.35
N ASP A 76 -7.06 -11.65 2.93
CA ASP A 76 -7.24 -11.71 4.38
C ASP A 76 -6.68 -13.04 4.91
N GLU A 77 -5.74 -12.97 5.86
CA GLU A 77 -5.07 -14.12 6.47
C GLU A 77 -5.83 -14.58 7.72
N ASN A 78 -7.13 -14.83 7.53
CA ASN A 78 -8.05 -15.31 8.57
C ASN A 78 -8.11 -14.37 9.80
N SER A 79 -8.25 -13.07 9.54
CA SER A 79 -8.27 -12.07 10.59
C SER A 79 -9.54 -12.14 11.45
N THR A 80 -9.43 -11.75 12.72
CA THR A 80 -10.55 -11.86 13.67
C THR A 80 -11.71 -10.94 13.31
N ASN A 81 -11.42 -9.72 12.87
CA ASN A 81 -12.43 -8.71 12.54
C ASN A 81 -12.74 -8.60 11.04
N GLY A 82 -11.99 -9.33 10.21
CA GLY A 82 -12.06 -9.24 8.76
C GLY A 82 -11.38 -7.99 8.20
N THR A 83 -11.02 -8.10 6.91
CA THR A 83 -10.60 -6.96 6.09
C THR A 83 -11.77 -6.42 5.27
N TYR A 84 -11.82 -5.11 5.06
CA TYR A 84 -12.86 -4.44 4.27
C TYR A 84 -12.25 -3.64 3.12
N ILE A 85 -12.87 -3.69 1.95
CA ILE A 85 -12.55 -2.83 0.80
C ILE A 85 -13.77 -1.97 0.50
N ASN A 86 -13.59 -0.65 0.52
CA ASN A 86 -14.65 0.34 0.33
C ASN A 86 -15.89 0.08 1.23
N GLY A 87 -15.64 -0.36 2.47
CA GLY A 87 -16.67 -0.69 3.45
C GLY A 87 -17.32 -2.08 3.29
N ARG A 88 -16.94 -2.87 2.28
CA ARG A 88 -17.43 -4.24 2.08
C ARG A 88 -16.43 -5.25 2.61
N ARG A 89 -16.87 -6.15 3.49
CA ARG A 89 -16.04 -7.23 4.02
C ARG A 89 -15.64 -8.17 2.89
N ILE A 90 -14.35 -8.47 2.77
CA ILE A 90 -13.87 -9.44 1.80
C ILE A 90 -13.93 -10.87 2.37
N PRO A 91 -14.06 -11.89 1.53
CA PRO A 91 -13.94 -13.29 1.95
C PRO A 91 -12.55 -13.60 2.51
N SER A 92 -12.52 -14.21 3.69
CA SER A 92 -11.32 -14.80 4.29
C SER A 92 -10.76 -15.87 3.36
N ASP A 93 -9.44 -15.88 3.15
CA ASP A 93 -8.72 -16.85 2.30
C ASP A 93 -8.96 -16.78 0.78
N LYS A 94 -9.49 -15.67 0.27
CA LYS A 94 -9.50 -15.40 -1.18
C LYS A 94 -8.74 -14.14 -1.54
N TYR A 95 -8.04 -14.19 -2.67
CA TYR A 95 -7.46 -13.01 -3.28
C TYR A 95 -8.56 -12.16 -3.91
N VAL A 96 -8.68 -10.92 -3.44
CA VAL A 96 -9.59 -9.91 -4.01
C VAL A 96 -8.75 -8.86 -4.71
N ARG A 97 -9.10 -8.55 -5.96
CA ARG A 97 -8.40 -7.51 -6.73
C ARG A 97 -8.56 -6.16 -6.05
N LEU A 98 -7.44 -5.46 -5.89
CA LEU A 98 -7.36 -4.11 -5.36
C LEU A 98 -6.97 -3.16 -6.49
N ASN A 99 -7.75 -2.10 -6.68
CA ASN A 99 -7.52 -1.09 -7.71
C ASN A 99 -7.07 0.24 -7.08
N VAL A 100 -6.44 1.08 -7.88
CA VAL A 100 -6.11 2.46 -7.48
C VAL A 100 -7.39 3.20 -7.10
N GLY A 101 -7.37 3.87 -5.95
CA GLY A 101 -8.50 4.54 -5.32
C GLY A 101 -9.22 3.71 -4.26
N ASP A 102 -9.00 2.39 -4.21
CA ASP A 102 -9.66 1.54 -3.23
C ASP A 102 -9.18 1.82 -1.80
N LYS A 103 -10.13 1.93 -0.88
CA LYS A 103 -9.88 2.11 0.54
C LYS A 103 -9.98 0.77 1.26
N VAL A 104 -8.87 0.32 1.81
CA VAL A 104 -8.77 -0.87 2.65
C VAL A 104 -8.89 -0.46 4.12
N THR A 105 -9.78 -1.12 4.87
CA THR A 105 -9.91 -0.93 6.32
C THR A 105 -9.46 -2.21 7.02
N VAL A 106 -8.53 -2.04 7.96
CA VAL A 106 -7.93 -3.11 8.78
C VAL A 106 -7.98 -2.66 10.23
N GLY A 107 -8.76 -3.36 11.07
CA GLY A 107 -8.99 -2.93 12.44
C GLY A 107 -9.60 -1.52 12.50
N SER A 108 -8.92 -0.58 13.17
CA SER A 108 -9.33 0.84 13.22
C SER A 108 -8.62 1.72 12.19
N SER A 109 -7.80 1.15 11.31
CA SER A 109 -6.93 1.87 10.38
C SER A 109 -7.46 1.81 8.95
N ASN A 110 -7.19 2.88 8.19
CA ASN A 110 -7.54 2.99 6.78
C ASN A 110 -6.28 3.16 5.93
N ILE A 111 -6.20 2.40 4.85
CA ILE A 111 -5.12 2.40 3.87
C ILE A 111 -5.76 2.66 2.51
N VAL A 112 -5.15 3.52 1.70
CA VAL A 112 -5.67 3.82 0.35
C VAL A 112 -4.65 3.41 -0.69
N MET A 113 -5.12 2.73 -1.72
CA MET A 113 -4.33 2.40 -2.91
C MET A 113 -4.26 3.63 -3.82
N ALA A 114 -3.07 4.09 -4.20
CA ALA A 114 -2.87 5.30 -4.98
C ALA A 114 -1.79 5.17 -6.06
#